data_AF-A0A6L8GFR0-F1
#
_entry.id   AF-A0A6L8GFR0-F1
#
_cell.length_a   1.000
_cell.length_b   1.000
_cell.length_c   1.000
_cell.angle_alpha   90.00
_cell.angle_beta   90.00
_cell.angle_gamma   90.00
#
_symmetry.space_group_name_H-M   'P 1'
#
loop_
_entity.id
_entity.type
_entity.pdbx_description
1 polymer ?
#
loop_
_entity_poly.entity_id
_entity_poly.type
_entity_poly.pdbx_seq_one_letter_code
_entity_poly.pdbx_strand_id
1 'polypeptide(L)'
;MRAIGYLIIGVSLVLGAIAATTAYVPPLTADDSALAAGGGFAHLNAPAGVQRDAAGELVLSAAGARIPLVPAGTELTPDVQARLRAAGVRRVRVREFAFGRWQHAWLFVLAVAGLVAGSALVRRDTARAQRSQRIDEERKPRGTPQAALAETIAVARGLQADLPALAADADRTRAIIERVGHVQGVLALRVVEGRDALVGALGMAGYAELMDAFSRLERALNRAWSAAADGVLDEALRCVDEAVALAPEVERRLGN
;
A
#
# COMPACT_ATOMS: atom_id res chain seq x y z
N MET A 1 1.42 7.57 -18.62
CA MET A 1 0.26 6.65 -18.49
C MET A 1 -0.13 6.42 -17.03
N ARG A 2 0.81 6.52 -16.09
CA ARG A 2 0.59 6.38 -14.64
C ARG A 2 -0.57 7.20 -14.06
N ALA A 3 -0.69 8.49 -14.40
CA ALA A 3 -1.77 9.35 -13.91
C ALA A 3 -3.17 8.84 -14.31
N ILE A 4 -3.32 8.35 -15.55
CA ILE A 4 -4.56 7.73 -16.04
C ILE A 4 -4.83 6.43 -15.26
N GLY A 5 -3.81 5.62 -15.00
CA GLY A 5 -3.94 4.41 -14.19
C GLY A 5 -4.46 4.69 -12.77
N TYR A 6 -3.92 5.71 -12.10
CA TYR A 6 -4.40 6.12 -10.77
C TYR A 6 -5.81 6.71 -10.80
N LEU A 7 -6.15 7.48 -11.84
CA LEU A 7 -7.51 8.00 -12.02
C LEU A 7 -8.53 6.86 -12.15
N ILE A 8 -8.24 5.85 -12.98
CA ILE A 8 -9.10 4.67 -13.16
C ILE A 8 -9.29 3.95 -11.81
N ILE A 9 -8.20 3.71 -11.06
CA ILE A 9 -8.26 3.07 -9.74
C ILE A 9 -9.15 3.89 -8.79
N GLY A 10 -8.98 5.22 -8.75
CA GLY A 10 -9.77 6.10 -7.89
C GLY A 10 -11.26 6.06 -8.21
N VAL A 11 -11.63 6.19 -9.49
CA VAL A 11 -13.03 6.12 -9.94
C VAL A 11 -13.64 4.75 -9.64
N SER A 12 -12.90 3.67 -9.91
CA SER A 12 -13.34 2.31 -9.60
C SER A 12 -13.57 2.09 -8.11
N LEU A 13 -12.72 2.61 -7.22
CA LEU A 13 -12.92 2.50 -5.78
C LEU A 13 -14.20 3.21 -5.32
N VAL A 14 -14.45 4.43 -5.80
CA VAL A 14 -15.67 5.19 -5.47
C VAL A 14 -16.92 4.45 -5.96
N LEU A 15 -16.92 4.00 -7.22
CA LEU A 15 -18.04 3.25 -7.78
C LEU A 15 -18.29 1.93 -7.06
N GLY A 16 -17.22 1.19 -6.74
CA GLY A 16 -17.29 -0.07 -6.01
C GLY A 16 -17.85 0.11 -4.60
N ALA A 17 -17.42 1.16 -3.88
CA ALA A 17 -17.94 1.48 -2.55
C ALA A 17 -19.43 1.82 -2.60
N ILE A 18 -19.86 2.70 -3.51
CA ILE A 18 -21.27 3.05 -3.70
C ILE A 18 -22.08 1.78 -4.03
N ALA A 19 -21.64 1.00 -5.01
CA ALA A 19 -22.33 -0.23 -5.42
C ALA A 19 -22.46 -1.22 -4.26
N ALA A 20 -21.40 -1.41 -3.45
CA ALA A 20 -21.41 -2.30 -2.30
C ALA A 20 -22.43 -1.87 -1.23
N THR A 21 -22.58 -0.57 -0.96
CA THR A 21 -23.60 -0.11 0.02
C THR A 21 -25.03 -0.41 -0.42
N THR A 22 -25.29 -0.45 -1.73
CA THR A 22 -26.65 -0.74 -2.25
C THR A 22 -27.08 -2.20 -2.06
N ALA A 23 -26.14 -3.13 -1.80
CA ALA A 23 -26.45 -4.53 -1.58
C ALA A 23 -27.36 -4.79 -0.37
N TYR A 24 -27.32 -3.89 0.61
CA TYR A 24 -28.12 -3.96 1.84
C TYR A 24 -29.35 -3.06 1.80
N VAL A 25 -29.62 -2.41 0.66
CA VAL A 25 -30.73 -1.46 0.51
C VAL A 25 -31.62 -1.83 -0.68
N PRO A 26 -32.25 -3.02 -0.66
CA PRO A 26 -33.13 -3.46 -1.72
C PRO A 26 -34.36 -2.55 -1.85
N PRO A 27 -34.91 -2.39 -3.06
CA PRO A 27 -36.20 -1.75 -3.26
C PRO A 27 -37.33 -2.64 -2.73
N LEU A 28 -38.38 -2.02 -2.18
CA LEU A 28 -39.67 -2.66 -1.91
C LEU A 28 -40.47 -2.66 -3.20
N THR A 29 -40.35 -3.74 -3.98
CA THR A 29 -41.12 -3.95 -5.21
C THR A 29 -42.48 -4.58 -4.93
N ALA A 30 -43.32 -4.72 -5.97
CA ALA A 30 -44.59 -5.43 -5.85
C ALA A 30 -44.40 -6.96 -5.73
N ASP A 31 -43.25 -7.46 -6.18
CA ASP A 31 -42.84 -8.85 -6.02
C ASP A 31 -42.10 -9.03 -4.70
N ASP A 32 -42.71 -9.76 -3.77
CA ASP A 32 -42.19 -10.02 -2.43
C ASP A 32 -41.06 -11.07 -2.43
N SER A 33 -40.89 -11.82 -3.54
CA SER A 33 -39.82 -12.83 -3.68
C SER A 33 -38.42 -12.22 -3.67
N ALA A 34 -38.31 -10.95 -4.04
CA ALA A 34 -37.07 -10.20 -4.01
C ALA A 34 -36.50 -10.05 -2.58
N LEU A 35 -37.27 -10.30 -1.52
CA LEU A 35 -36.79 -10.24 -0.13
C LEU A 35 -36.67 -11.61 0.54
N ALA A 36 -36.86 -12.70 -0.21
CA ALA A 36 -36.61 -14.06 0.29
C ALA A 36 -35.12 -14.26 0.64
N ALA A 37 -34.84 -14.89 1.77
CA ALA A 37 -33.50 -15.19 2.25
C ALA A 37 -33.48 -16.61 2.85
N GLY A 38 -32.80 -17.54 2.17
CA GLY A 38 -32.75 -18.94 2.59
C GLY A 38 -34.13 -19.60 2.54
N GLY A 39 -34.75 -19.82 3.70
CA GLY A 39 -36.08 -20.42 3.87
C GLY A 39 -37.15 -19.47 4.42
N GLY A 40 -36.86 -18.18 4.56
CA GLY A 40 -37.78 -17.15 5.08
C GLY A 40 -37.57 -15.80 4.39
N PHE A 41 -37.83 -14.69 5.09
CA PHE A 41 -37.60 -13.34 4.58
C PHE A 41 -36.42 -12.65 5.27
N ALA A 42 -35.87 -11.63 4.61
CA ALA A 42 -34.83 -10.79 5.20
C ALA A 42 -35.35 -10.00 6.42
N HIS A 43 -34.47 -9.72 7.37
CA HIS A 43 -34.76 -8.90 8.54
C HIS A 43 -34.30 -7.46 8.33
N LEU A 44 -35.07 -6.52 8.89
CA LEU A 44 -34.69 -5.13 8.92
C LEU A 44 -33.42 -4.90 9.75
N ASN A 45 -32.42 -4.26 9.16
CA ASN A 45 -31.21 -3.83 9.88
C ASN A 45 -31.42 -2.48 10.61
N ALA A 46 -32.41 -1.69 10.17
CA ALA A 46 -32.77 -0.42 10.78
C ALA A 46 -34.29 -0.24 10.78
N PRO A 47 -34.86 0.58 11.68
CA PRO A 47 -36.30 0.84 11.68
C PRO A 47 -36.76 1.44 10.34
N ALA A 48 -37.98 1.10 9.92
CA ALA A 48 -38.51 1.49 8.61
C ALA A 48 -39.90 2.12 8.72
N GLY A 49 -40.16 3.10 7.85
CA GLY A 49 -41.40 3.87 7.84
C GLY A 49 -41.57 4.79 9.04
N VAL A 50 -42.63 5.59 9.02
CA VAL A 50 -43.04 6.44 10.16
C VAL A 50 -44.52 6.21 10.39
N GLN A 51 -44.90 6.00 11.64
CA GLN A 51 -46.30 5.83 11.99
C GLN A 51 -47.06 7.14 11.78
N ARG A 52 -48.24 7.05 11.16
CA ARG A 52 -49.18 8.15 10.99
C ARG A 52 -50.50 7.80 11.67
N ASP A 53 -51.19 8.81 12.19
CA ASP A 53 -52.52 8.64 12.77
C ASP A 53 -53.62 8.57 11.69
N ALA A 54 -54.89 8.52 12.11
CA ALA A 54 -56.03 8.46 11.19
C ALA A 54 -56.22 9.73 10.34
N ALA A 55 -55.69 10.87 10.79
CA ALA A 55 -55.67 12.12 10.03
C ALA A 55 -54.47 12.19 9.07
N GLY A 56 -53.53 11.25 9.16
CA GLY A 56 -52.31 11.22 8.37
C GLY A 56 -51.16 12.00 9.00
N GLU A 57 -51.33 12.52 10.21
CA GLU A 57 -50.31 13.27 10.94
C GLU A 57 -49.24 12.33 11.53
N LEU A 58 -48.01 12.84 11.66
CA LEU A 58 -46.89 12.04 12.17
C LEU A 58 -47.06 11.77 13.67
N VAL A 59 -47.03 10.49 14.05
CA VAL A 59 -47.05 10.13 15.47
C VAL A 59 -45.65 10.30 16.06
N LEU A 60 -45.55 11.16 17.08
CA LEU A 60 -44.32 11.42 17.81
C LEU A 60 -44.36 10.74 19.18
N SER A 61 -43.21 10.31 19.66
CA SER A 61 -43.03 9.83 21.03
C SER A 61 -43.15 11.00 22.02
N ALA A 62 -43.23 10.69 23.32
CA ALA A 62 -43.21 11.71 24.39
C ALA A 62 -41.97 12.62 24.34
N ALA A 63 -40.86 12.14 23.75
CA ALA A 63 -39.63 12.90 23.55
C ALA A 63 -39.58 13.67 22.20
N GLY A 64 -40.68 13.70 21.44
CA GLY A 64 -40.77 14.34 20.13
C GLY A 64 -40.10 13.58 18.99
N ALA A 65 -39.65 12.33 19.22
CA ALA A 65 -39.03 11.52 18.17
C ALA A 65 -40.08 10.81 17.31
N ARG A 66 -39.82 10.66 16.02
CA ARG A 66 -40.71 9.91 15.10
C ARG A 66 -40.78 8.44 15.50
N ILE A 67 -41.98 7.90 15.66
CA ILE A 67 -42.18 6.48 15.95
C ILE A 67 -42.06 5.69 14.65
N PRO A 68 -41.17 4.69 14.55
CA PRO A 68 -41.03 3.89 13.35
C PRO A 68 -42.28 3.02 13.14
N LEU A 69 -42.70 2.84 11.89
CA LEU A 69 -43.84 1.97 11.56
C LEU A 69 -43.50 0.50 11.84
N VAL A 70 -42.26 0.11 11.57
CA VAL A 70 -41.73 -1.24 11.79
C VAL A 70 -40.36 -1.13 12.46
N PRO A 71 -40.13 -1.77 13.62
CA PRO A 71 -38.86 -1.71 14.33
C PRO A 71 -37.77 -2.53 13.61
N ALA A 72 -36.50 -2.22 13.91
CA ALA A 72 -35.36 -3.02 13.47
C ALA A 72 -35.48 -4.48 13.97
N GLY A 73 -34.91 -5.43 13.22
CA GLY A 73 -34.97 -6.85 13.52
C GLY A 73 -36.27 -7.54 13.11
N THR A 74 -37.29 -6.80 12.65
CA THR A 74 -38.54 -7.40 12.16
C THR A 74 -38.29 -8.13 10.83
N GLU A 75 -38.83 -9.33 10.71
CA GLU A 75 -38.84 -10.10 9.45
C GLU A 75 -39.76 -9.43 8.42
N LEU A 76 -39.28 -9.29 7.18
CA LEU A 76 -40.01 -8.65 6.07
C LEU A 76 -41.00 -9.62 5.41
N THR A 77 -41.99 -10.08 6.18
CA THR A 77 -43.10 -10.89 5.63
C THR A 77 -43.95 -10.08 4.62
N PRO A 78 -44.73 -10.73 3.73
CA PRO A 78 -45.56 -10.04 2.74
C PRO A 78 -46.47 -8.95 3.34
N ASP A 79 -47.05 -9.21 4.51
CA ASP A 79 -47.90 -8.24 5.22
C ASP A 79 -47.11 -7.01 5.69
N VAL A 80 -45.90 -7.21 6.22
CA VAL A 80 -45.01 -6.13 6.64
C VAL A 80 -44.56 -5.31 5.42
N GLN A 81 -44.24 -5.98 4.31
CA GLN A 81 -43.87 -5.32 3.05
C GLN A 81 -45.04 -4.49 2.50
N ALA A 82 -46.26 -5.03 2.48
CA ALA A 82 -47.45 -4.32 2.03
C ALA A 82 -47.73 -3.08 2.89
N ARG A 83 -47.60 -3.18 4.21
CA ARG A 83 -47.73 -2.03 5.14
C ARG A 83 -46.68 -0.96 4.86
N LEU A 84 -45.41 -1.33 4.67
CA LEU A 84 -44.34 -0.39 4.35
C LEU A 84 -44.56 0.30 2.98
N ARG A 85 -45.02 -0.45 1.98
CA ARG A 85 -45.39 0.09 0.66
C ARG A 85 -46.56 1.08 0.76
N ALA A 86 -47.61 0.75 1.51
CA ALA A 86 -48.75 1.65 1.76
C ALA A 86 -48.33 2.95 2.46
N ALA A 87 -47.31 2.89 3.32
CA ALA A 87 -46.70 4.06 3.95
C ALA A 87 -45.71 4.84 3.05
N GLY A 88 -45.58 4.46 1.77
CA GLY A 88 -44.71 5.12 0.80
C GLY A 88 -43.22 4.79 0.92
N VAL A 89 -42.84 3.77 1.70
CA VAL A 89 -41.45 3.34 1.85
C VAL A 89 -41.01 2.61 0.58
N ARG A 90 -39.99 3.16 -0.11
CA ARG A 90 -39.49 2.60 -1.38
C ARG A 90 -38.30 1.66 -1.22
N ARG A 91 -37.51 1.81 -0.18
CA ARG A 91 -36.31 1.00 0.08
C ARG A 91 -36.16 0.75 1.57
N VAL A 92 -35.64 -0.41 1.92
CA VAL A 92 -35.40 -0.82 3.32
C VAL A 92 -33.97 -1.27 3.50
N ARG A 93 -33.42 -1.08 4.71
CA ARG A 93 -32.10 -1.62 5.05
C ARG A 93 -32.27 -3.02 5.61
N VAL A 94 -31.65 -4.01 5.00
CA VAL A 94 -31.72 -5.42 5.42
C VAL A 94 -30.40 -5.90 6.02
N ARG A 95 -30.47 -6.90 6.90
CA ARG A 95 -29.29 -7.46 7.57
C ARG A 95 -28.59 -8.51 6.71
N GLU A 96 -29.37 -9.32 6.00
CA GLU A 96 -28.87 -10.44 5.20
C GLU A 96 -28.45 -9.96 3.81
N PHE A 97 -27.31 -10.46 3.36
CA PHE A 97 -26.85 -10.28 2.00
C PHE A 97 -27.40 -11.38 1.08
N ALA A 98 -27.83 -11.02 -0.13
CA ALA A 98 -28.13 -11.97 -1.19
C ALA A 98 -27.83 -11.38 -2.56
N PHE A 99 -27.09 -12.13 -3.39
CA PHE A 99 -26.69 -11.66 -4.74
C PHE A 99 -27.87 -11.34 -5.65
N GLY A 100 -28.96 -12.12 -5.57
CA GLY A 100 -30.16 -11.90 -6.38
C GLY A 100 -30.84 -10.55 -6.14
N ARG A 101 -30.61 -9.94 -4.97
CA ARG A 101 -31.17 -8.62 -4.61
C ARG A 101 -30.33 -7.44 -5.09
N TRP A 102 -29.10 -7.71 -5.52
CA TRP A 102 -28.13 -6.66 -5.76
C TRP A 102 -28.29 -6.06 -7.15
N GLN A 103 -29.23 -5.13 -7.29
CA GLN A 103 -29.57 -4.45 -8.55
C GLN A 103 -28.35 -3.84 -9.27
N HIS A 104 -27.35 -3.39 -8.50
CA HIS A 104 -26.16 -2.73 -9.01
C HIS A 104 -24.91 -3.63 -8.97
N ALA A 105 -25.07 -4.95 -8.90
CA ALA A 105 -23.94 -5.89 -8.91
C ALA A 105 -23.03 -5.68 -10.15
N TRP A 106 -23.60 -5.33 -11.30
CA TRP A 106 -22.83 -5.07 -12.52
C TRP A 106 -21.90 -3.85 -12.38
N LEU A 107 -22.30 -2.80 -11.63
CA LEU A 107 -21.43 -1.64 -11.35
C LEU A 107 -20.24 -2.05 -10.48
N PHE A 108 -20.47 -2.95 -9.53
CA PHE A 108 -19.40 -3.50 -8.71
C PHE A 108 -18.42 -4.35 -9.54
N VAL A 109 -18.93 -5.20 -10.44
CA VAL A 109 -18.09 -5.97 -11.38
C VAL A 109 -17.28 -5.04 -12.26
N LEU A 110 -17.88 -3.98 -12.79
CA LEU A 110 -17.18 -2.97 -13.59
C LEU A 110 -16.10 -2.24 -12.78
N ALA A 111 -16.38 -1.91 -11.52
CA ALA A 111 -15.39 -1.35 -10.60
C ALA A 111 -14.20 -2.28 -10.37
N VAL A 112 -14.44 -3.57 -10.12
CA VAL A 112 -13.38 -4.58 -9.98
C VAL A 112 -12.55 -4.71 -11.26
N ALA A 113 -13.21 -4.77 -12.42
CA ALA A 113 -12.52 -4.80 -13.71
C ALA A 113 -11.64 -3.56 -13.93
N GLY A 114 -12.14 -2.38 -13.58
CA GLY A 114 -11.38 -1.13 -13.63
C GLY A 114 -10.18 -1.12 -12.68
N LEU A 115 -10.29 -1.65 -11.46
CA LEU A 115 -9.17 -1.80 -10.53
C LEU A 115 -8.06 -2.68 -11.12
N VAL A 116 -8.43 -3.83 -11.71
CA VAL A 116 -7.49 -4.74 -12.34
C VAL A 116 -6.81 -4.07 -13.54
N ALA A 117 -7.58 -3.40 -14.40
CA ALA A 117 -7.06 -2.70 -15.58
C ALA A 117 -6.13 -1.53 -15.18
N GLY A 118 -6.52 -0.71 -14.22
CA GLY A 118 -5.72 0.40 -13.71
C GLY A 118 -4.41 -0.08 -13.08
N SER A 119 -4.46 -1.13 -12.26
CA SER A 119 -3.26 -1.76 -11.67
C SER A 119 -2.32 -2.32 -12.75
N ALA A 120 -2.86 -3.01 -13.76
CA ALA A 120 -2.07 -3.53 -14.87
C ALA A 120 -1.40 -2.40 -15.69
N LEU A 121 -2.08 -1.27 -15.90
CA LEU A 121 -1.51 -0.09 -16.56
C LEU A 121 -0.35 0.51 -15.76
N VAL A 122 -0.52 0.70 -14.45
CA VAL A 122 0.55 1.22 -13.58
C VAL A 122 1.75 0.28 -13.58
N ARG A 123 1.52 -1.04 -13.44
CA ARG A 123 2.58 -2.06 -13.49
C ARG A 123 3.34 -2.08 -14.81
N ARG A 124 2.64 -1.91 -15.94
CA ARG A 124 3.28 -1.84 -17.25
C ARG A 124 4.10 -0.58 -17.42
N ASP A 125 3.64 0.56 -16.91
CA ASP A 125 4.38 1.82 -16.97
C ASP A 125 5.64 1.75 -16.10
N THR A 126 5.54 1.20 -14.89
CA THR A 126 6.72 0.98 -14.02
C THR A 126 7.69 -0.03 -14.62
N ALA A 127 7.19 -1.13 -15.20
CA ALA A 127 8.04 -2.12 -15.87
C ALA A 127 8.72 -1.54 -17.13
N ARG A 128 8.06 -0.63 -17.85
CA ARG A 128 8.67 0.10 -18.98
C ARG A 128 9.73 1.07 -18.50
N ALA A 129 9.46 1.85 -17.45
CA ALA A 129 10.43 2.76 -16.85
C ALA A 129 11.66 2.02 -16.32
N GLN A 130 11.46 0.86 -15.68
CA GLN A 130 12.53 -0.04 -15.27
C GLN A 130 13.29 -0.63 -16.46
N ARG A 131 12.61 -1.00 -17.56
CA ARG A 131 13.28 -1.48 -18.77
C ARG A 131 14.10 -0.40 -19.47
N SER A 132 13.61 0.83 -19.55
CA SER A 132 14.40 1.95 -20.08
C SER A 132 15.61 2.24 -19.21
N GLN A 133 15.45 2.22 -17.88
CA GLN A 133 16.59 2.29 -16.96
C GLN A 133 17.55 1.12 -17.15
N ARG A 134 17.06 -0.12 -17.32
CA ARG A 134 17.90 -1.29 -17.60
C ARG A 134 18.66 -1.18 -18.91
N ILE A 135 18.07 -0.62 -19.97
CA ILE A 135 18.72 -0.43 -21.27
C ILE A 135 19.79 0.67 -21.17
N ASP A 136 19.52 1.76 -20.44
CA ASP A 136 20.51 2.80 -20.16
C ASP A 136 21.63 2.30 -19.23
N GLU A 137 21.32 1.39 -18.30
CA GLU A 137 22.27 0.69 -17.43
C GLU A 137 23.06 -0.41 -18.16
N GLU A 138 22.48 -1.08 -19.16
CA GLU A 138 23.19 -2.04 -20.03
C GLU A 138 24.16 -1.35 -20.99
N ARG A 139 23.94 -0.06 -21.29
CA ARG A 139 24.86 0.76 -22.09
C ARG A 139 26.06 1.29 -21.30
N LYS A 140 25.98 1.35 -19.98
CA LYS A 140 27.17 1.60 -19.14
C LYS A 140 27.85 0.25 -18.91
N PRO A 141 29.18 0.12 -19.11
CA PRO A 141 29.89 -1.08 -18.72
C PRO A 141 29.60 -1.32 -17.24
N ARG A 142 28.87 -2.40 -16.93
CA ARG A 142 28.57 -2.77 -15.54
C ARG A 142 29.93 -2.95 -14.85
N GLY A 143 30.24 -2.05 -13.92
CA GLY A 143 31.42 -2.18 -13.08
C GLY A 143 31.40 -3.56 -12.42
N THR A 144 32.57 -4.18 -12.30
CA THR A 144 32.70 -5.48 -11.64
C THR A 144 32.20 -5.38 -10.19
N PRO A 145 31.74 -6.47 -9.55
CA PRO A 145 31.33 -6.42 -8.13
C PRO A 145 32.46 -5.92 -7.22
N GLN A 146 33.72 -6.17 -7.59
CA GLN A 146 34.91 -5.60 -6.94
C GLN A 146 34.95 -4.07 -7.04
N ALA A 147 34.60 -3.50 -8.19
CA ALA A 147 34.50 -2.06 -8.36
C ALA A 147 33.36 -1.47 -7.50
N ALA A 148 32.22 -2.16 -7.38
CA ALA A 148 31.13 -1.72 -6.52
C ALA A 148 31.50 -1.73 -5.02
N LEU A 149 32.27 -2.73 -4.57
CA LEU A 149 32.85 -2.77 -3.21
C LEU A 149 33.81 -1.61 -2.98
N ALA A 150 34.75 -1.39 -3.91
CA ALA A 150 35.71 -0.30 -3.84
C ALA A 150 35.02 1.07 -3.83
N GLU A 151 33.98 1.26 -4.65
CA GLU A 151 33.18 2.48 -4.69
C GLU A 151 32.41 2.69 -3.38
N THR A 152 31.87 1.63 -2.77
CA THR A 152 31.22 1.72 -1.46
C THR A 152 32.19 2.22 -0.38
N ILE A 153 33.41 1.68 -0.35
CA ILE A 153 34.47 2.12 0.56
C ILE A 153 34.88 3.57 0.28
N ALA A 154 35.02 3.95 -0.99
CA ALA A 154 35.34 5.31 -1.40
C ALA A 154 34.26 6.30 -0.96
N VAL A 155 32.98 5.93 -1.03
CA VAL A 155 31.88 6.75 -0.52
C VAL A 155 31.98 6.95 0.99
N ALA A 156 32.24 5.90 1.77
CA ALA A 156 32.40 6.00 3.22
C ALA A 156 33.57 6.91 3.62
N ARG A 157 34.74 6.71 2.99
CA ARG A 157 35.94 7.55 3.22
C ARG A 157 35.73 9.00 2.78
N GLY A 158 35.08 9.20 1.63
CA GLY A 158 34.76 10.53 1.14
C GLY A 158 33.79 11.26 2.07
N LEU A 159 32.78 10.57 2.61
CA LEU A 159 31.91 11.14 3.64
C LEU A 159 32.72 11.57 4.87
N GLN A 160 33.56 10.69 5.43
CA GLN A 160 34.39 11.02 6.59
C GLN A 160 35.28 12.25 6.34
N ALA A 161 35.87 12.37 5.14
CA ALA A 161 36.73 13.49 4.78
C ALA A 161 35.96 14.81 4.56
N ASP A 162 34.78 14.75 3.93
CA ASP A 162 34.04 15.95 3.50
C ASP A 162 33.16 16.53 4.61
N LEU A 163 32.60 15.69 5.49
CA LEU A 163 31.64 16.12 6.51
C LEU A 163 32.15 17.23 7.45
N PRO A 164 33.41 17.21 7.92
CA PRO A 164 33.95 18.30 8.74
C PRO A 164 33.97 19.66 8.05
N ALA A 165 34.07 19.70 6.72
CA ALA A 165 34.13 20.94 5.93
C ALA A 165 32.73 21.57 5.72
N LEU A 166 31.66 20.81 5.92
CA LEU A 166 30.30 21.32 5.83
C LEU A 166 29.94 22.08 7.11
N ALA A 167 29.53 23.34 6.97
CA ALA A 167 29.29 24.24 8.10
C ALA A 167 27.98 23.96 8.84
N ALA A 168 26.93 23.55 8.13
CA ALA A 168 25.61 23.32 8.71
C ALA A 168 25.31 21.82 8.90
N ASP A 169 24.75 21.48 10.05
CA ASP A 169 24.34 20.11 10.39
C ASP A 169 23.30 19.55 9.41
N ALA A 170 22.42 20.39 8.88
CA ALA A 170 21.46 20.01 7.85
C ALA A 170 22.14 19.57 6.54
N ASP A 171 23.25 20.20 6.17
CA ASP A 171 24.00 19.85 4.95
C ASP A 171 24.78 18.55 5.15
N ARG A 172 25.36 18.34 6.34
CA ARG A 172 25.99 17.07 6.73
C ARG A 172 24.99 15.91 6.67
N THR A 173 23.82 16.12 7.27
CA THR A 173 22.73 15.15 7.27
C THR A 173 22.29 14.79 5.86
N ARG A 174 22.07 15.81 5.00
CA ARG A 174 21.70 15.61 3.60
C ARG A 174 22.77 14.83 2.84
N ALA A 175 24.04 15.18 3.02
CA ALA A 175 25.15 14.49 2.36
C ALA A 175 25.21 13.00 2.73
N ILE A 176 24.98 12.64 4.00
CA ILE A 176 24.90 11.24 4.45
C ILE A 176 23.71 10.53 3.78
N ILE A 177 22.52 11.13 3.82
CA ILE A 177 21.30 10.52 3.24
C ILE A 177 21.48 10.24 1.74
N GLU A 178 21.98 11.21 0.98
CA GLU A 178 22.13 11.08 -0.47
C GLU A 178 23.22 10.07 -0.84
N ARG A 179 24.41 10.18 -0.25
CA ARG A 179 25.55 9.34 -0.62
C ARG A 179 25.40 7.91 -0.13
N VAL A 180 24.93 7.70 1.10
CA VAL A 180 24.65 6.34 1.60
C VAL A 180 23.42 5.75 0.92
N GLY A 181 22.41 6.57 0.59
CA GLY A 181 21.27 6.13 -0.22
C GLY A 181 21.70 5.58 -1.59
N HIS A 182 22.71 6.18 -2.22
CA HIS A 182 23.31 5.63 -3.45
C HIS A 182 23.97 4.26 -3.24
N VAL A 183 24.74 4.09 -2.15
CA VAL A 183 25.36 2.81 -1.79
C VAL A 183 24.29 1.72 -1.66
N GLN A 184 23.23 1.99 -0.91
CA GLN A 184 22.17 1.02 -0.64
C GLN A 184 21.33 0.70 -1.88
N GLY A 185 20.95 1.72 -2.66
CA GLY A 185 20.08 1.57 -3.82
C GLY A 185 20.76 1.00 -5.05
N VAL A 186 22.09 1.14 -5.18
CA VAL A 186 22.83 0.80 -6.40
C VAL A 186 23.99 -0.15 -6.13
N LEU A 187 24.92 0.23 -5.25
CA LEU A 187 26.20 -0.49 -5.13
C LEU A 187 26.05 -1.82 -4.39
N ALA A 188 25.30 -1.86 -3.29
CA ALA A 188 25.06 -3.07 -2.52
C ALA A 188 24.39 -4.16 -3.38
N LEU A 189 23.40 -3.78 -4.20
CA LEU A 189 22.74 -4.71 -5.11
C LEU A 189 23.72 -5.30 -6.14
N ARG A 190 24.62 -4.49 -6.70
CA ARG A 190 25.65 -4.97 -7.65
C ARG A 190 26.59 -5.99 -7.03
N VAL A 191 26.96 -5.83 -5.77
CA VAL A 191 27.79 -6.80 -5.05
C VAL A 191 27.05 -8.14 -4.92
N VAL A 192 25.77 -8.10 -4.56
CA VAL A 192 24.92 -9.31 -4.41
C VAL A 192 24.68 -9.99 -5.77
N GLU A 193 24.35 -9.23 -6.81
CA GLU A 193 24.16 -9.76 -8.17
C GLU A 193 25.46 -10.34 -8.76
N GLY A 194 26.61 -9.80 -8.37
CA GLY A 194 27.93 -10.29 -8.75
C GLY A 194 28.45 -11.49 -7.96
N ARG A 195 27.60 -12.16 -7.16
CA ARG A 195 27.95 -13.31 -6.33
C ARG A 195 28.77 -14.36 -7.09
N ASP A 196 28.32 -14.80 -8.25
CA ASP A 196 28.98 -15.90 -8.96
C ASP A 196 30.39 -15.52 -9.44
N ALA A 197 30.60 -14.25 -9.82
CA ALA A 197 31.92 -13.74 -10.16
C ALA A 197 32.84 -13.67 -8.93
N LEU A 198 32.32 -13.25 -7.77
CA LEU A 198 33.09 -13.23 -6.52
C LEU A 198 33.43 -14.65 -6.03
N VAL A 199 32.49 -15.59 -6.09
CA VAL A 199 32.72 -17.01 -5.75
C VAL A 199 33.73 -17.64 -6.70
N GLY A 200 33.67 -17.31 -8.00
CA GLY A 200 34.66 -17.78 -8.98
C GLY A 200 36.08 -17.25 -8.72
N ALA A 201 36.21 -16.03 -8.19
CA ALA A 201 37.50 -15.42 -7.88
C ALA A 201 38.07 -15.88 -6.53
N LEU A 202 37.25 -15.96 -5.48
CA LEU A 202 37.67 -16.14 -4.08
C LEU A 202 37.43 -17.57 -3.55
N GLY A 203 36.68 -18.39 -4.29
CA GLY A 203 36.06 -19.60 -3.76
C GLY A 203 34.91 -19.31 -2.78
N MET A 204 34.16 -20.36 -2.42
CA MET A 204 32.97 -20.22 -1.56
C MET A 204 33.31 -19.75 -0.14
N ALA A 205 34.43 -20.24 0.43
CA ALA A 205 34.87 -19.84 1.77
C ALA A 205 35.33 -18.37 1.79
N GLY A 206 36.18 -17.95 0.85
CA GLY A 206 36.64 -16.56 0.74
C GLY A 206 35.49 -15.58 0.49
N TYR A 207 34.52 -15.97 -0.35
CA TYR A 207 33.30 -15.20 -0.54
C TYR A 207 32.50 -15.02 0.76
N ALA A 208 32.32 -16.08 1.56
CA ALA A 208 31.59 -15.99 2.82
C ALA A 208 32.26 -15.04 3.81
N GLU A 209 33.59 -15.08 3.91
CA GLU A 209 34.37 -14.17 4.77
C GLU A 209 34.31 -12.72 4.27
N LEU A 210 34.42 -12.49 2.96
CA LEU A 210 34.25 -11.17 2.36
C LEU A 210 32.85 -10.61 2.67
N MET A 211 31.81 -11.42 2.51
CA MET A 211 30.44 -10.99 2.75
C MET A 211 30.18 -10.70 4.23
N ASP A 212 30.74 -11.47 5.16
CA ASP A 212 30.65 -11.17 6.59
C ASP A 212 31.27 -9.80 6.93
N ALA A 213 32.46 -9.52 6.40
CA ALA A 213 33.12 -8.22 6.55
C ALA A 213 32.30 -7.09 5.91
N PHE A 214 31.84 -7.28 4.67
CA PHE A 214 31.03 -6.30 3.94
C PHE A 214 29.70 -6.01 4.65
N SER A 215 29.00 -7.04 5.16
CA SER A 215 27.73 -6.87 5.88
C SER A 215 27.90 -6.13 7.22
N ARG A 216 29.07 -6.13 7.85
CA ARG A 216 29.33 -5.24 9.00
C ARG A 216 29.44 -3.77 8.55
N LEU A 217 30.22 -3.51 7.50
CA LEU A 217 30.38 -2.18 6.93
C LEU A 217 29.04 -1.61 6.44
N GLU A 218 28.27 -2.40 5.71
CA GLU A 218 26.96 -2.02 5.18
C GLU A 218 25.95 -1.72 6.31
N ARG A 219 25.96 -2.49 7.39
CA ARG A 219 25.14 -2.21 8.58
C ARG A 219 25.50 -0.89 9.25
N ALA A 220 26.79 -0.57 9.39
CA ALA A 220 27.24 0.71 9.93
C ALA A 220 26.77 1.88 9.04
N LEU A 221 26.91 1.76 7.71
CA LEU A 221 26.37 2.75 6.78
C LEU A 221 24.84 2.89 6.87
N ASN A 222 24.10 1.79 6.94
CA ASN A 222 22.65 1.83 7.08
C ASN A 222 22.21 2.52 8.40
N ARG A 223 22.95 2.29 9.48
CA ARG A 223 22.73 2.98 10.74
C ARG A 223 23.01 4.48 10.61
N ALA A 224 24.09 4.87 9.92
CA ALA A 224 24.39 6.26 9.64
C ALA A 224 23.28 6.95 8.85
N TRP A 225 22.76 6.29 7.81
CA TRP A 225 21.66 6.80 7.00
C TRP A 225 20.38 7.00 7.82
N SER A 226 20.01 6.00 8.62
CA SER A 226 18.81 6.06 9.46
C SER A 226 18.91 7.17 10.51
N ALA A 227 20.04 7.24 11.23
CA ALA A 227 20.29 8.29 12.21
C ALA A 227 20.26 9.69 11.59
N ALA A 228 20.81 9.86 10.38
CA ALA A 228 20.73 11.11 9.64
C ALA A 228 19.28 11.45 9.26
N ALA A 229 18.50 10.50 8.74
CA ALA A 229 17.10 10.70 8.41
C ALA A 229 16.25 11.11 9.64
N ASP A 230 16.59 10.61 10.82
CA ASP A 230 15.95 10.94 12.09
C ASP A 230 16.49 12.24 12.75
N GLY A 231 17.49 12.88 12.15
CA GLY A 231 18.09 14.13 12.66
C GLY A 231 19.09 13.94 13.81
N VAL A 232 19.57 12.72 14.04
CA VAL A 232 20.55 12.37 15.10
C VAL A 232 21.98 12.39 14.51
N LEU A 233 22.49 13.59 14.22
CA LEU A 233 23.76 13.76 13.49
C LEU A 233 24.97 13.13 14.17
N ASP A 234 25.13 13.27 15.49
CA ASP A 234 26.29 12.73 16.21
C ASP A 234 26.39 11.20 16.11
N GLU A 235 25.25 10.50 16.09
CA GLU A 235 25.21 9.07 15.85
C GLU A 235 25.55 8.74 14.40
N ALA A 236 25.01 9.51 13.45
CA ALA A 236 25.30 9.33 12.04
C ALA A 236 26.80 9.45 11.74
N LEU A 237 27.46 10.47 12.31
CA LEU A 237 28.91 10.68 12.18
C LEU A 237 29.71 9.50 12.74
N ARG A 238 29.38 9.04 13.95
CA ARG A 238 30.05 7.90 14.58
C ARG A 238 29.93 6.62 13.74
N CYS A 239 28.77 6.40 13.13
CA CYS A 239 28.55 5.23 12.26
C CYS A 239 29.28 5.35 10.91
N VAL A 240 29.48 6.57 10.38
CA VAL A 240 30.38 6.79 9.23
C VAL A 240 31.82 6.45 9.61
N ASP A 241 32.30 6.89 10.77
CA ASP A 241 33.64 6.55 11.27
C ASP A 241 33.83 5.04 11.44
N GLU A 242 32.82 4.36 12.02
CA GLU A 242 32.80 2.90 12.16
C GLU A 242 32.86 2.19 10.79
N ALA A 243 32.08 2.66 9.81
CA ALA A 243 32.11 2.11 8.45
C ALA A 243 33.50 2.24 7.81
N VAL A 244 34.19 3.38 8.00
CA VAL A 244 35.56 3.57 7.51
C VAL A 244 36.55 2.69 8.25
N ALA A 245 36.40 2.49 9.57
CA ALA A 245 37.25 1.59 10.34
C ALA A 245 37.12 0.11 9.91
N LEU A 246 35.97 -0.28 9.36
CA LEU A 246 35.72 -1.63 8.83
C LEU A 246 36.25 -1.83 7.40
N ALA A 247 36.51 -0.75 6.65
CA ALA A 247 36.91 -0.82 5.24
C ALA A 247 38.20 -1.63 4.98
N PRO A 248 39.28 -1.52 5.78
CA PRO A 248 40.51 -2.29 5.55
C PRO A 248 40.29 -3.81 5.58
N GLU A 249 39.33 -4.30 6.37
CA GLU A 249 39.02 -5.73 6.40
C GLU A 249 38.38 -6.19 5.09
N VAL A 250 37.45 -5.39 4.54
CA VAL A 250 36.82 -5.69 3.25
C VAL A 250 37.86 -5.69 2.13
N GLU A 251 38.76 -4.70 2.12
CA GLU A 251 39.84 -4.61 1.13
C GLU A 251 40.80 -5.80 1.21
N ARG A 252 41.17 -6.20 2.43
CA ARG A 252 42.02 -7.37 2.66
C ARG A 252 41.40 -8.67 2.13
N ARG A 253 40.09 -8.85 2.33
CA ARG A 253 39.35 -10.02 1.82
C ARG A 253 39.12 -9.99 0.31
N LEU A 254 39.18 -8.81 -0.31
CA LEU A 254 39.03 -8.64 -1.75
C LEU A 254 40.33 -8.90 -2.53
N GLY A 255 41.48 -8.61 -1.91
CA GLY A 255 42.81 -8.75 -2.52
C GLY A 255 43.50 -10.10 -2.32
N ASN A 256 42.93 -10.98 -1.49
CA ASN A 256 43.37 -12.38 -1.28
C ASN A 256 42.62 -13.31 -2.23
#